data_AF-A0AA41KFZ9-F1
#
_entry.id   AF-A0AA41KFZ9-F1
#
_cell.length_a   1.000
_cell.length_b   1.000
_cell.length_c   1.000
_cell.angle_alpha   90.00
_cell.angle_beta   90.00
_cell.angle_gamma   90.00
#
_symmetry.space_group_name_H-M   'P 1'
#
loop_
_entity.id
_entity.type
_entity.pdbx_description
1 polymer ?
#
loop_
_entity_poly.entity_id
_entity_poly.type
_entity_poly.pdbx_seq_one_letter_code
_entity_poly.pdbx_strand_id
1 'polypeptide(L)'
;MTGSTRRDLLAACGAGLAGLAGCSGLSPFEEREERVDTGRLDGDLATVALPASPYPVSVPASLGQRHRERARELLDGVPDSPSIPNAAVAQKLVEERDRAENSLESDGDGREEWPLNRLDGHRYDRSEAARVRSAYRAAVGEDDGDPLREYRRTVAASRGAFEGDLAYRASDPVTAVLAHEPVEELLAECRETNQPTPPYPDDPRTEPFRAGEAVGTVERGAAALGDARRLRERYLRAASDPTPQWDRLAVAAESLERALRFSQDRVEGYRDPGPDVFERDLDGTAARRLYADAARDLRTRTEETEAAVDDADFATAVLDAGQGLVALEVLTAVVMGIRDGEYQGDPSLSTVRSSAEASAAAVESALGTEPRGLAVRLCEPALFTHRYAVRSVARYEPDAAELLAEFRRAELLASAVPAATAFVVERLRDGETAQWDGDATRRSG
;
A
#
# COMPACT_ATOMS: atom_id res chain seq x y z
N MET A 1 -40.32 31.78 33.45
CA MET A 1 -40.31 33.06 32.72
C MET A 1 -38.88 33.44 32.41
N THR A 2 -38.54 33.41 31.11
CA THR A 2 -37.64 34.34 30.41
C THR A 2 -36.40 34.89 31.12
N GLY A 3 -35.24 34.41 30.68
CA GLY A 3 -34.23 35.26 30.01
C GLY A 3 -33.11 35.86 30.86
N SER A 4 -31.86 35.48 30.56
CA SER A 4 -30.78 36.43 30.25
C SER A 4 -29.55 35.69 29.67
N THR A 5 -28.81 36.41 28.83
CA THR A 5 -27.83 35.96 27.83
C THR A 5 -26.36 36.20 28.22
N ARG A 6 -25.45 35.64 27.41
CA ARG A 6 -23.97 35.76 27.34
C ARG A 6 -23.38 37.15 27.64
N ARG A 7 -22.11 37.11 28.11
CA ARG A 7 -21.09 38.17 28.28
C ARG A 7 -21.21 38.97 29.58
N ASP A 8 -20.36 38.62 30.54
CA ASP A 8 -19.58 39.54 31.37
C ASP A 8 -18.82 38.72 32.41
N LEU A 9 -17.49 38.72 32.33
CA LEU A 9 -16.53 38.65 33.46
C LEU A 9 -15.10 38.48 32.89
N LEU A 10 -14.65 39.54 32.21
CA LEU A 10 -13.23 39.90 32.13
C LEU A 10 -13.07 41.16 32.99
N ALA A 11 -12.46 41.04 34.16
CA ALA A 11 -11.64 42.08 34.78
C ALA A 11 -11.09 41.63 36.14
N ALA A 12 -9.86 42.06 36.40
CA ALA A 12 -9.19 42.20 37.70
C ALA A 12 -8.23 41.06 38.09
N CYS A 13 -6.98 41.17 37.61
CA CYS A 13 -5.84 41.45 38.47
C CYS A 13 -4.58 41.69 37.61
N GLY A 14 -4.34 42.96 37.28
CA GLY A 14 -3.05 43.44 36.79
C GLY A 14 -2.65 44.66 37.63
N ALA A 15 -1.56 44.54 38.38
CA ALA A 15 -0.62 45.61 38.71
C ALA A 15 0.47 45.06 39.64
N GLY A 16 1.73 45.09 39.17
CA GLY A 16 2.89 44.73 39.97
C GLY A 16 4.20 44.82 39.17
N LEU A 17 4.47 45.96 38.53
CA LEU A 17 5.79 46.29 37.96
C LEU A 17 6.44 47.38 38.81
N ALA A 18 7.57 47.05 39.44
CA ALA A 18 8.78 47.89 39.51
C ALA A 18 9.84 47.26 40.44
N GLY A 19 11.05 47.04 39.93
CA GLY A 19 12.23 46.69 40.74
C GLY A 19 13.40 46.14 39.92
N LEU A 20 14.25 47.04 39.42
CA LEU A 20 15.46 46.80 38.63
C LEU A 20 16.57 46.09 39.42
N ALA A 21 17.27 45.13 38.80
CA ALA A 21 18.73 44.96 38.84
C ALA A 21 19.13 43.67 38.10
N GLY A 22 20.10 43.77 37.19
CA GLY A 22 20.57 42.65 36.39
C GLY A 22 21.40 41.63 37.16
N CYS A 23 21.29 40.38 36.74
CA CYS A 23 22.34 39.40 36.83
C CYS A 23 22.34 38.60 35.52
N SER A 24 23.31 38.90 34.66
CA SER A 24 23.80 37.98 33.64
C SER A 24 24.28 36.72 34.37
N GLY A 25 23.49 35.65 34.33
CA GLY A 25 23.75 34.46 35.14
C GLY A 25 23.02 33.23 34.59
N LEU A 26 23.69 32.57 33.64
CA LEU A 26 23.70 31.13 33.37
C LEU A 26 22.44 30.27 33.62
N SER A 27 22.03 29.62 32.52
CA SER A 27 21.57 28.21 32.40
C SER A 27 20.08 27.87 32.59
N PRO A 28 19.59 26.78 31.96
CA PRO A 28 20.36 25.72 31.32
C PRO A 28 20.18 25.64 29.79
N PHE A 29 21.24 25.15 29.15
CA PHE A 29 21.10 24.34 27.95
C PHE A 29 19.89 23.43 28.15
N GLU A 30 18.99 23.35 27.17
CA GLU A 30 18.22 22.12 27.01
C GLU A 30 19.27 21.00 27.12
N GLU A 31 19.19 20.20 28.18
CA GLU A 31 19.78 18.88 28.15
C GLU A 31 19.18 18.28 26.89
N ARG A 32 19.95 18.29 25.80
CA ARG A 32 19.62 17.52 24.62
C ARG A 32 19.56 16.12 25.18
N GLU A 33 18.35 15.62 25.43
CA GLU A 33 18.12 14.25 25.85
C GLU A 33 19.02 13.40 24.97
N GLU A 34 19.89 12.63 25.63
CA GLU A 34 20.92 11.87 24.94
C GLU A 34 20.21 10.84 24.08
N ARG A 35 19.96 11.22 22.83
CA ARG A 35 19.23 10.41 21.86
C ARG A 35 20.00 9.11 21.67
N VAL A 36 19.28 8.01 21.77
CA VAL A 36 19.84 6.69 21.55
C VAL A 36 20.43 6.62 20.14
N ASP A 37 21.73 6.35 20.04
CA ASP A 37 22.45 6.19 18.79
C ASP A 37 22.10 4.84 18.14
N THR A 38 20.98 4.83 17.40
CA THR A 38 20.45 3.66 16.70
C THR A 38 21.34 3.23 15.54
N GLY A 39 22.24 4.09 15.04
CA GLY A 39 23.24 3.73 14.02
C GLY A 39 24.16 2.60 14.47
N ARG A 40 24.32 2.40 15.78
CA ARG A 40 25.03 1.25 16.36
C ARG A 40 24.38 -0.10 16.12
N LEU A 41 23.15 -0.13 15.61
CA LEU A 41 22.43 -1.35 15.23
C LEU A 41 22.64 -1.72 13.75
N ASP A 42 23.37 -0.90 12.97
CA ASP A 42 23.66 -1.23 11.57
C ASP A 42 24.46 -2.54 11.48
N GLY A 43 23.98 -3.45 10.63
CA GLY A 43 24.52 -4.81 10.50
C GLY A 43 24.21 -5.77 11.67
N ASP A 44 23.68 -5.29 12.79
CA ASP A 44 23.36 -6.10 13.98
C ASP A 44 21.95 -6.71 13.94
N LEU A 45 21.05 -6.16 13.12
CA LEU A 45 19.65 -6.61 13.04
C LEU A 45 19.46 -7.61 11.90
N ALA A 46 18.93 -8.79 12.22
CA ALA A 46 18.60 -9.80 11.23
C ALA A 46 17.43 -9.34 10.35
N THR A 47 17.54 -9.57 9.05
CA THR A 47 16.44 -9.38 8.09
C THR A 47 15.76 -10.73 7.83
N VAL A 48 14.43 -10.77 7.89
CA VAL A 48 13.66 -11.96 7.47
C VAL A 48 13.72 -12.12 5.95
N ALA A 49 14.10 -13.31 5.47
CA ALA A 49 14.20 -13.63 4.04
C ALA A 49 12.84 -13.53 3.32
N LEU A 50 12.84 -13.15 2.04
CA LEU A 50 11.60 -13.08 1.27
C LEU A 50 11.10 -14.51 0.98
N PRO A 51 9.87 -14.86 1.35
CA PRO A 51 9.33 -16.18 1.04
C PRO A 51 9.05 -16.30 -0.47
N ALA A 52 8.79 -17.53 -0.92
CA ALA A 52 8.31 -17.77 -2.27
C ALA A 52 7.06 -16.93 -2.56
N SER A 53 6.93 -16.47 -3.81
CA SER A 53 5.78 -15.65 -4.23
C SER A 53 4.46 -16.40 -3.97
N PRO A 54 3.45 -15.71 -3.42
CA PRO A 54 2.13 -16.32 -3.17
C PRO A 54 1.32 -16.54 -4.45
N TYR A 55 1.72 -15.94 -5.57
CA TYR A 55 1.07 -16.14 -6.87
C TYR A 55 1.27 -17.60 -7.34
N PRO A 56 0.21 -18.34 -7.72
CA PRO A 56 0.26 -19.80 -7.84
C PRO A 56 1.06 -20.32 -9.04
N VAL A 57 1.50 -19.44 -9.95
CA VAL A 57 2.29 -19.83 -11.12
C VAL A 57 3.49 -18.91 -11.31
N SER A 58 4.56 -19.43 -11.92
CA SER A 58 5.73 -18.61 -12.22
C SER A 58 5.40 -17.49 -13.22
N VAL A 59 5.77 -16.25 -12.86
CA VAL A 59 5.72 -15.07 -13.72
C VAL A 59 6.93 -15.09 -14.67
N PRO A 60 6.72 -15.22 -15.99
CA PRO A 60 7.83 -15.34 -16.93
C PRO A 60 8.58 -14.01 -17.11
N ALA A 61 9.91 -14.07 -17.17
CA ALA A 61 10.78 -12.91 -17.42
C ALA A 61 10.43 -12.16 -18.73
N SER A 62 9.78 -12.83 -19.68
CA SER A 62 9.32 -12.22 -20.94
C SER A 62 8.27 -11.12 -20.74
N LEU A 63 7.58 -11.06 -19.58
CA LEU A 63 6.70 -9.93 -19.25
C LEU A 63 7.51 -8.66 -19.00
N GLY A 64 8.53 -8.72 -18.15
CA GLY A 64 9.42 -7.59 -17.89
C GLY A 64 10.21 -7.16 -19.14
N GLN A 65 10.66 -8.12 -19.95
CA GLN A 65 11.36 -7.83 -21.20
C GLN A 65 10.50 -7.02 -22.18
N ARG A 66 9.20 -7.31 -22.29
CA ARG A 66 8.29 -6.53 -23.15
C ARG A 66 8.19 -5.07 -22.71
N HIS A 67 8.12 -4.81 -21.42
CA HIS A 67 8.08 -3.44 -20.89
C HIS A 67 9.40 -2.71 -21.15
N ARG A 68 10.54 -3.37 -20.92
CA ARG A 68 11.87 -2.81 -21.24
C ARG A 68 12.01 -2.48 -22.73
N GLU A 69 11.60 -3.39 -23.62
CA GLU A 69 11.63 -3.17 -25.07
C GLU A 69 10.76 -1.98 -25.47
N ARG A 70 9.54 -1.90 -24.94
CA ARG A 70 8.65 -0.78 -25.20
C ARG A 70 9.17 0.54 -24.64
N ALA A 71 9.77 0.54 -23.46
CA ALA A 71 10.37 1.72 -22.86
C ALA A 71 11.54 2.25 -23.70
N ARG A 72 12.41 1.36 -24.20
CA ARG A 72 13.48 1.73 -25.14
C ARG A 72 12.94 2.30 -26.44
N GLU A 73 11.94 1.67 -27.04
CA GLU A 73 11.28 2.18 -28.25
C GLU A 73 10.70 3.59 -28.05
N LEU A 74 10.17 3.88 -26.85
CA LEU A 74 9.65 5.20 -26.50
C LEU A 74 10.79 6.25 -26.38
N LEU A 75 11.90 5.90 -25.72
CA LEU A 75 13.06 6.79 -25.56
C LEU A 75 13.84 7.01 -26.85
N ASP A 76 13.92 6.01 -27.73
CA ASP A 76 14.53 6.14 -29.08
C ASP A 76 13.83 7.21 -29.92
N GLY A 77 12.57 7.53 -29.59
CA GLY A 77 11.82 8.64 -30.18
C GLY A 77 12.21 10.04 -29.70
N VAL A 78 13.17 10.16 -28.77
CA VAL A 78 13.62 11.42 -28.16
C VAL A 78 15.13 11.62 -28.41
N PRO A 79 15.53 12.66 -29.15
CA PRO A 79 16.95 12.93 -29.40
C PRO A 79 17.73 13.21 -28.11
N ASP A 80 18.99 12.77 -28.04
CA ASP A 80 19.92 13.05 -26.93
C ASP A 80 20.17 14.55 -26.72
N SER A 81 20.01 15.34 -27.78
CA SER A 81 20.14 16.80 -27.77
C SER A 81 18.95 17.44 -28.49
N PRO A 82 17.80 17.60 -27.81
CA PRO A 82 16.58 18.06 -28.44
C PRO A 82 16.67 19.55 -28.78
N SER A 83 16.36 19.92 -30.03
CA SER A 83 16.30 21.31 -30.46
C SER A 83 14.98 21.96 -30.03
N ILE A 84 14.93 22.42 -28.78
CA ILE A 84 13.76 23.08 -28.18
C ILE A 84 14.09 24.56 -27.96
N PRO A 85 13.21 25.51 -28.38
CA PRO A 85 13.49 26.95 -28.24
C PRO A 85 13.74 27.41 -26.79
N ASN A 86 13.11 26.76 -25.82
CA ASN A 86 13.29 27.04 -24.41
C ASN A 86 14.42 26.17 -23.83
N ALA A 87 15.56 26.79 -23.52
CA ALA A 87 16.73 26.10 -22.99
C ALA A 87 16.48 25.38 -21.65
N ALA A 88 15.64 25.92 -20.77
CA ALA A 88 15.32 25.28 -19.50
C ALA A 88 14.47 24.00 -19.68
N VAL A 89 13.52 24.04 -20.63
CA VAL A 89 12.75 22.85 -21.02
C VAL A 89 13.66 21.81 -21.66
N ALA A 90 14.58 22.24 -22.54
CA ALA A 90 15.52 21.33 -23.19
C ALA A 90 16.43 20.62 -22.17
N GLN A 91 16.99 21.37 -21.20
CA GLN A 91 17.81 20.80 -20.14
C GLN A 91 17.03 19.80 -19.28
N LYS A 92 15.85 20.19 -18.78
CA LYS A 92 15.04 19.30 -17.95
C LYS A 92 14.63 18.04 -18.71
N LEU A 93 14.34 18.13 -20.00
CA LEU A 93 14.01 16.96 -20.81
C LEU A 93 15.19 15.99 -20.94
N VAL A 94 16.42 16.50 -21.09
CA VAL A 94 17.64 15.67 -21.07
C VAL A 94 17.78 14.99 -19.71
N GLU A 95 17.60 15.72 -18.60
CA GLU A 95 17.65 15.13 -17.25
C GLU A 95 16.60 14.04 -17.01
N GLU A 96 15.37 14.22 -17.49
CA GLU A 96 14.31 13.20 -17.41
C GLU A 96 14.61 11.99 -18.32
N ARG A 97 15.16 12.22 -19.52
CA ARG A 97 15.59 11.15 -20.44
C ARG A 97 16.70 10.32 -19.80
N ASP A 98 17.74 10.96 -19.30
CA ASP A 98 18.86 10.30 -18.61
C ASP A 98 18.36 9.52 -17.40
N ARG A 99 17.42 10.07 -16.61
CA ARG A 99 16.81 9.36 -15.48
C ARG A 99 16.06 8.11 -15.93
N ALA A 100 15.27 8.20 -17.00
CA ALA A 100 14.53 7.07 -17.53
C ALA A 100 15.47 5.98 -18.08
N GLU A 101 16.55 6.36 -18.78
CA GLU A 101 17.58 5.42 -19.24
C GLU A 101 18.28 4.72 -18.06
N ASN A 102 18.73 5.48 -17.06
CA ASN A 102 19.36 4.92 -15.87
C ASN A 102 18.42 3.96 -15.12
N SER A 103 17.11 4.24 -15.09
CA SER A 103 16.11 3.33 -14.50
C SER A 103 16.02 2.02 -15.27
N LEU A 104 16.04 2.06 -16.61
CA LEU A 104 16.00 0.87 -17.47
C LEU A 104 17.27 0.02 -17.41
N GLU A 105 18.42 0.66 -17.18
CA GLU A 105 19.73 0.00 -17.03
C GLU A 105 19.98 -0.51 -15.61
N SER A 106 19.33 0.10 -14.61
CA SER A 106 19.30 -0.42 -13.26
C SER A 106 18.47 -1.69 -13.26
N ASP A 107 19.10 -2.81 -13.63
CA ASP A 107 18.53 -4.12 -13.38
C ASP A 107 18.17 -4.17 -11.90
N GLY A 108 16.89 -4.40 -11.58
CA GLY A 108 16.39 -4.63 -10.22
C GLY A 108 17.04 -5.84 -9.51
N ASP A 109 18.15 -6.35 -10.03
CA ASP A 109 18.93 -7.51 -9.65
C ASP A 109 19.60 -7.40 -8.27
N GLY A 110 19.55 -6.23 -7.64
CA GLY A 110 20.07 -6.03 -6.28
C GLY A 110 19.03 -6.24 -5.16
N ARG A 111 17.72 -6.17 -5.46
CA ARG A 111 16.69 -6.23 -4.43
C ARG A 111 15.91 -7.53 -4.51
N GLU A 112 15.90 -8.23 -3.38
CA GLU A 112 15.05 -9.41 -3.19
C GLU A 112 13.59 -8.95 -3.17
N GLU A 113 12.90 -9.15 -4.30
CA GLU A 113 11.51 -8.72 -4.54
C GLU A 113 10.71 -9.82 -5.25
N TRP A 114 9.40 -9.84 -5.01
CA TRP A 114 8.53 -10.78 -5.72
C TRP A 114 8.43 -10.44 -7.21
N PRO A 115 8.20 -11.45 -8.08
CA PRO A 115 8.10 -11.22 -9.52
C PRO A 115 7.02 -10.21 -9.94
N LEU A 116 5.90 -10.12 -9.22
CA LEU A 116 4.85 -9.14 -9.49
C LEU A 116 5.30 -7.70 -9.17
N ASN A 117 6.02 -7.49 -8.07
CA ASN A 117 6.58 -6.18 -7.69
C ASN A 117 7.63 -5.72 -8.70
N ARG A 118 8.48 -6.63 -9.18
CA ARG A 118 9.43 -6.33 -10.27
C ARG A 118 8.70 -5.97 -11.57
N LEU A 119 7.55 -6.60 -11.83
CA LEU A 119 6.75 -6.28 -13.00
C LEU A 119 6.13 -4.88 -12.91
N ASP A 120 5.71 -4.44 -11.71
CA ASP A 120 5.28 -3.06 -11.45
C ASP A 120 6.40 -2.06 -11.73
N GLY A 121 7.62 -2.32 -11.23
CA GLY A 121 8.79 -1.49 -11.55
C GLY A 121 9.01 -1.33 -13.06
N HIS A 122 8.90 -2.41 -13.83
CA HIS A 122 9.00 -2.33 -15.29
C HIS A 122 7.85 -1.56 -15.96
N ARG A 123 6.62 -1.63 -15.42
CA ARG A 123 5.50 -0.79 -15.90
C ARG A 123 5.78 0.69 -15.61
N TYR A 124 6.33 0.99 -14.44
CA TYR A 124 6.74 2.34 -14.07
C TYR A 124 7.79 2.88 -15.03
N ASP A 125 8.88 2.15 -15.29
CA ASP A 125 9.93 2.57 -16.24
C ASP A 125 9.37 2.87 -17.64
N ARG A 126 8.45 2.03 -18.10
CA ARG A 126 7.75 2.23 -19.37
C ARG A 126 6.89 3.50 -19.37
N SER A 127 6.20 3.78 -18.26
CA SER A 127 5.39 5.00 -18.12
C SER A 127 6.27 6.26 -18.12
N GLU A 128 7.44 6.20 -17.51
CA GLU A 128 8.43 7.28 -17.48
C GLU A 128 8.96 7.57 -18.89
N ALA A 129 9.30 6.52 -19.65
CA ALA A 129 9.70 6.66 -21.05
C ALA A 129 8.59 7.31 -21.92
N ALA A 130 7.33 6.92 -21.72
CA ALA A 130 6.20 7.54 -22.43
C ALA A 130 6.01 9.01 -22.04
N ARG A 131 6.18 9.34 -20.75
CA ARG A 131 6.14 10.71 -20.22
C ARG A 131 7.20 11.58 -20.89
N VAL A 132 8.45 11.11 -20.95
CA VAL A 132 9.57 11.81 -21.61
C VAL A 132 9.27 12.02 -23.10
N ARG A 133 8.83 10.98 -23.81
CA ARG A 133 8.50 11.07 -25.24
C ARG A 133 7.40 12.08 -25.54
N SER A 134 6.31 12.07 -24.77
CA SER A 134 5.22 13.01 -25.04
C SER A 134 5.56 14.44 -24.59
N ALA A 135 6.34 14.61 -23.52
CA ALA A 135 6.87 15.93 -23.16
C ALA A 135 7.76 16.52 -24.25
N TYR A 136 8.61 15.70 -24.90
CA TYR A 136 9.39 16.11 -26.06
C TYR A 136 8.50 16.55 -27.22
N ARG A 137 7.53 15.72 -27.62
CA ARG A 137 6.56 16.01 -28.69
C ARG A 137 5.82 17.32 -28.45
N ALA A 138 5.32 17.51 -27.24
CA ALA A 138 4.68 18.74 -26.80
C ALA A 138 5.60 19.96 -26.91
N ALA A 139 6.87 19.83 -26.48
CA ALA A 139 7.85 20.91 -26.53
C ALA A 139 8.26 21.33 -27.96
N VAL A 140 8.26 20.40 -28.92
CA VAL A 140 8.48 20.71 -30.36
C VAL A 140 7.19 21.09 -31.09
N GLY A 141 6.06 21.03 -30.39
CA GLY A 141 4.80 21.59 -30.83
C GLY A 141 3.83 20.63 -31.47
N GLU A 142 3.99 19.33 -31.23
CA GLU A 142 2.99 18.31 -31.52
C GLU A 142 1.99 18.22 -30.35
N ASP A 143 0.70 18.13 -30.68
CA ASP A 143 -0.38 18.00 -29.70
C ASP A 143 -0.94 16.58 -29.74
N ASP A 144 -0.79 15.87 -28.62
CA ASP A 144 -1.24 14.48 -28.45
C ASP A 144 -2.63 14.40 -27.77
N GLY A 145 -3.32 15.52 -27.55
CA GLY A 145 -4.59 15.56 -26.80
C GLY A 145 -5.72 14.74 -27.41
N ASP A 146 -5.98 14.86 -28.72
CA ASP A 146 -6.96 14.03 -29.44
C ASP A 146 -6.58 12.55 -29.48
N PRO A 147 -5.34 12.18 -29.89
CA PRO A 147 -4.85 10.81 -29.80
C PRO A 147 -4.98 10.20 -28.40
N LEU A 148 -4.65 10.94 -27.35
CA LEU A 148 -4.76 10.49 -25.96
C LEU A 148 -6.22 10.21 -25.57
N ARG A 149 -7.17 11.07 -25.98
CA ARG A 149 -8.60 10.85 -25.74
C ARG A 149 -9.10 9.57 -26.42
N GLU A 150 -8.70 9.31 -27.64
CA GLU A 150 -9.03 8.06 -28.35
C GLU A 150 -8.39 6.84 -27.66
N TYR A 151 -7.12 6.97 -27.25
CA TYR A 151 -6.41 5.90 -26.56
C TYR A 151 -7.09 5.54 -25.23
N ARG A 152 -7.48 6.54 -24.41
CA ARG A 152 -8.25 6.32 -23.18
C ARG A 152 -9.57 5.59 -23.41
N ARG A 153 -10.31 5.94 -24.48
CA ARG A 153 -11.55 5.25 -24.86
C ARG A 153 -11.29 3.80 -25.24
N THR A 154 -10.22 3.55 -25.99
CA THR A 154 -9.80 2.20 -26.39
C THR A 154 -9.41 1.35 -25.18
N VAL A 155 -8.63 1.91 -24.25
CA VAL A 155 -8.23 1.23 -22.99
C VAL A 155 -9.44 0.95 -22.12
N ALA A 156 -10.35 1.92 -21.94
CA ALA A 156 -11.58 1.74 -21.17
C ALA A 156 -12.48 0.63 -21.74
N ALA A 157 -12.72 0.64 -23.06
CA ALA A 157 -13.50 -0.40 -23.72
C ALA A 157 -12.85 -1.79 -23.62
N SER A 158 -11.52 -1.82 -23.76
CA SER A 158 -10.71 -3.03 -23.61
C SER A 158 -10.75 -3.61 -22.20
N ARG A 159 -10.71 -2.75 -21.18
CA ARG A 159 -10.83 -3.12 -19.76
C ARG A 159 -12.22 -3.70 -19.50
N GLY A 160 -13.29 -2.98 -19.87
CA GLY A 160 -14.67 -3.44 -19.64
C GLY A 160 -14.99 -4.76 -20.34
N ALA A 161 -14.47 -4.99 -21.56
CA ALA A 161 -14.60 -6.28 -22.24
C ALA A 161 -13.87 -7.41 -21.50
N PHE A 162 -12.69 -7.14 -20.93
CA PHE A 162 -11.93 -8.13 -20.17
C PHE A 162 -12.57 -8.44 -18.81
N GLU A 163 -13.05 -7.43 -18.09
CA GLU A 163 -13.80 -7.59 -16.83
C GLU A 163 -15.07 -8.43 -17.05
N GLY A 164 -15.83 -8.17 -18.11
CA GLY A 164 -17.02 -8.95 -18.44
C GLY A 164 -16.77 -10.44 -18.73
N ASP A 165 -15.52 -10.82 -19.04
CA ASP A 165 -15.10 -12.20 -19.30
C ASP A 165 -14.46 -12.89 -18.07
N LEU A 166 -14.35 -12.21 -16.92
CA LEU A 166 -13.78 -12.78 -15.70
C LEU A 166 -14.77 -13.75 -15.04
N ALA A 167 -14.33 -15.01 -14.89
CA ALA A 167 -15.14 -16.10 -14.32
C ALA A 167 -14.49 -16.78 -13.11
N TYR A 168 -13.41 -16.19 -12.55
CA TYR A 168 -12.69 -16.69 -11.38
C TYR A 168 -12.40 -18.19 -11.41
N ARG A 169 -11.94 -18.69 -12.56
CA ARG A 169 -11.69 -20.12 -12.71
C ARG A 169 -10.48 -20.51 -11.88
N ALA A 170 -10.59 -21.55 -11.04
CA ALA A 170 -9.51 -22.11 -10.25
C ALA A 170 -9.82 -23.55 -9.77
N SER A 171 -8.83 -24.23 -9.18
CA SER A 171 -9.01 -25.54 -8.56
C SER A 171 -9.82 -25.51 -7.27
N ASP A 172 -9.70 -24.41 -6.52
CA ASP A 172 -10.30 -24.19 -5.22
C ASP A 172 -10.36 -22.68 -4.93
N PRO A 173 -11.14 -22.24 -3.93
CA PRO A 173 -11.35 -20.81 -3.65
C PRO A 173 -10.10 -20.08 -3.17
N VAL A 174 -9.21 -20.74 -2.43
CA VAL A 174 -7.97 -20.10 -1.96
C VAL A 174 -7.07 -19.83 -3.16
N THR A 175 -6.92 -20.82 -4.05
CA THR A 175 -6.20 -20.62 -5.32
C THR A 175 -6.88 -19.56 -6.19
N ALA A 176 -8.21 -19.45 -6.19
CA ALA A 176 -8.92 -18.40 -6.91
C ALA A 176 -8.54 -17.01 -6.40
N VAL A 177 -8.56 -16.80 -5.08
CA VAL A 177 -8.15 -15.53 -4.46
C VAL A 177 -6.72 -15.18 -4.87
N LEU A 178 -5.77 -16.10 -4.70
CA LEU A 178 -4.36 -15.87 -5.00
C LEU A 178 -4.06 -15.67 -6.49
N ALA A 179 -4.89 -16.21 -7.38
CA ALA A 179 -4.72 -16.09 -8.84
C ALA A 179 -5.36 -14.82 -9.41
N HIS A 180 -6.50 -14.40 -8.86
CA HIS A 180 -7.29 -13.31 -9.42
C HIS A 180 -7.09 -11.97 -8.70
N GLU A 181 -6.65 -11.93 -7.43
CA GLU A 181 -6.36 -10.64 -6.76
C GLU A 181 -5.31 -9.80 -7.50
N PRO A 182 -4.17 -10.35 -7.96
CA PRO A 182 -3.22 -9.55 -8.76
C PRO A 182 -3.80 -9.10 -10.11
N VAL A 183 -4.82 -9.80 -10.62
CA VAL A 183 -5.52 -9.41 -11.85
C VAL A 183 -6.47 -8.24 -11.58
N GLU A 184 -7.20 -8.28 -10.48
CA GLU A 184 -8.09 -7.21 -10.01
C GLU A 184 -7.29 -5.94 -9.68
N GLU A 185 -6.18 -6.04 -8.95
CA GLU A 185 -5.30 -4.91 -8.65
C GLU A 185 -4.83 -4.19 -9.92
N LEU A 186 -4.44 -4.94 -10.96
CA LEU A 186 -4.05 -4.37 -12.26
C LEU A 186 -5.23 -3.74 -13.02
N LEU A 187 -6.46 -4.21 -12.80
CA LEU A 187 -7.65 -3.61 -13.39
C LEU A 187 -8.07 -2.34 -12.67
N ALA A 188 -7.93 -2.30 -11.34
CA ALA A 188 -8.07 -1.10 -10.53
C ALA A 188 -7.02 -0.05 -10.93
N GLU A 189 -5.75 -0.42 -11.04
CA GLU A 189 -4.68 0.46 -11.54
C GLU A 189 -5.03 1.02 -12.93
N CYS A 190 -5.51 0.16 -13.84
CA CYS A 190 -5.96 0.59 -15.17
C CYS A 190 -7.14 1.57 -15.10
N ARG A 191 -8.11 1.34 -14.21
CA ARG A 191 -9.29 2.18 -14.00
C ARG A 191 -8.89 3.57 -13.51
N GLU A 192 -8.03 3.63 -12.50
CA GLU A 192 -7.53 4.86 -11.88
C GLU A 192 -6.67 5.69 -12.85
N THR A 193 -5.67 5.06 -13.46
CA THR A 193 -4.73 5.74 -14.36
C THR A 193 -5.36 6.16 -15.69
N ASN A 194 -6.50 5.57 -16.07
CA ASN A 194 -7.25 6.00 -17.25
C ASN A 194 -8.17 7.21 -16.98
N GLN A 195 -8.31 7.64 -15.72
CA GLN A 195 -9.00 8.89 -15.38
C GLN A 195 -8.23 10.09 -15.95
N PRO A 196 -8.91 11.22 -16.23
CA PRO A 196 -8.27 12.43 -16.75
C PRO A 196 -7.54 13.23 -15.65
N THR A 197 -6.73 12.55 -14.84
CA THR A 197 -5.99 13.13 -13.71
C THR A 197 -4.50 12.73 -13.80
N PRO A 198 -3.58 13.67 -14.11
CA PRO A 198 -3.85 15.05 -14.47
C PRO A 198 -4.56 15.17 -15.84
N PRO A 199 -5.32 16.26 -16.07
CA PRO A 199 -5.88 16.52 -17.39
C PRO A 199 -4.75 16.94 -18.34
N TYR A 200 -4.92 16.58 -19.61
CA TYR A 200 -4.03 17.06 -20.67
C TYR A 200 -4.15 18.59 -20.77
N PRO A 201 -3.05 19.35 -20.86
CA PRO A 201 -3.09 20.81 -20.86
C PRO A 201 -3.74 21.37 -22.13
N ASP A 202 -4.38 22.54 -22.02
CA ASP A 202 -4.95 23.26 -23.17
C ASP A 202 -3.87 23.78 -24.13
N ASP A 203 -2.68 24.11 -23.59
CA ASP A 203 -1.50 24.50 -24.37
C ASP A 203 -0.29 23.60 -24.01
N PRO A 204 -0.13 22.45 -24.68
CA PRO A 204 0.95 21.50 -24.38
C PRO A 204 2.35 22.07 -24.67
N ARG A 205 2.49 23.10 -25.52
CA ARG A 205 3.80 23.73 -25.76
C ARG A 205 4.30 24.50 -24.54
N THR A 206 3.37 25.08 -23.77
CA THR A 206 3.69 25.82 -22.55
C THR A 206 3.82 24.91 -21.33
N GLU A 207 3.09 23.78 -21.32
CA GLU A 207 3.09 22.80 -20.23
C GLU A 207 3.52 21.39 -20.70
N PRO A 208 4.71 21.22 -21.32
CA PRO A 208 5.09 19.94 -21.95
C PRO A 208 5.19 18.78 -20.95
N PHE A 209 5.62 19.04 -19.72
CA PHE A 209 5.73 17.99 -18.69
C PHE A 209 4.37 17.50 -18.20
N ARG A 210 3.35 18.37 -18.19
CA ARG A 210 1.98 17.97 -17.84
C ARG A 210 1.34 17.16 -18.96
N ALA A 211 1.61 17.53 -20.22
CA ALA A 211 1.23 16.71 -21.38
C ALA A 211 1.88 15.33 -21.30
N GLY A 212 3.18 15.29 -20.99
CA GLY A 212 3.93 14.07 -20.73
C GLY A 212 3.31 13.21 -19.63
N GLU A 213 3.04 13.80 -18.46
CA GLU A 213 2.44 13.10 -17.31
C GLU A 213 1.09 12.48 -17.68
N ALA A 214 0.22 13.23 -18.35
CA ALA A 214 -1.08 12.73 -18.80
C ALA A 214 -0.97 11.50 -19.74
N VAL A 215 0.04 11.46 -20.62
CA VAL A 215 0.29 10.31 -21.51
C VAL A 215 0.95 9.14 -20.75
N GLY A 216 1.94 9.43 -19.90
CA GLY A 216 2.63 8.42 -19.07
C GLY A 216 1.66 7.66 -18.18
N THR A 217 0.72 8.36 -17.53
CA THR A 217 -0.33 7.75 -16.70
C THR A 217 -1.19 6.77 -17.51
N VAL A 218 -1.65 7.14 -18.71
CA VAL A 218 -2.47 6.22 -19.54
C VAL A 218 -1.65 5.05 -20.07
N GLU A 219 -0.36 5.25 -20.39
CA GLU A 219 0.54 4.15 -20.78
C GLU A 219 0.71 3.14 -19.63
N ARG A 220 0.81 3.62 -18.38
CA ARG A 220 0.82 2.75 -17.19
C ARG A 220 -0.44 1.90 -17.09
N GLY A 221 -1.62 2.52 -17.23
CA GLY A 221 -2.90 1.80 -17.21
C GLY A 221 -3.05 0.78 -18.33
N ALA A 222 -2.62 1.12 -19.54
CA ALA A 222 -2.64 0.19 -20.67
C ALA A 222 -1.67 -0.98 -20.45
N ALA A 223 -0.51 -0.73 -19.84
CA ALA A 223 0.46 -1.75 -19.48
C ALA A 223 -0.09 -2.69 -18.39
N ALA A 224 -0.75 -2.16 -17.36
CA ALA A 224 -1.40 -2.93 -16.30
C ALA A 224 -2.48 -3.88 -16.85
N LEU A 225 -3.36 -3.39 -17.72
CA LEU A 225 -4.35 -4.23 -18.43
C LEU A 225 -3.68 -5.33 -19.29
N GLY A 226 -2.55 -5.00 -19.92
CA GLY A 226 -1.75 -5.95 -20.68
C GLY A 226 -1.17 -7.08 -19.81
N ASP A 227 -0.70 -6.76 -18.61
CA ASP A 227 -0.19 -7.72 -17.64
C ASP A 227 -1.31 -8.58 -17.06
N ALA A 228 -2.44 -7.97 -16.67
CA ALA A 228 -3.62 -8.67 -16.14
C ALA A 228 -4.07 -9.81 -17.07
N ARG A 229 -4.19 -9.51 -18.36
CA ARG A 229 -4.52 -10.50 -19.40
C ARG A 229 -3.52 -11.64 -19.47
N ARG A 230 -2.23 -11.32 -19.51
CA ARG A 230 -1.16 -12.32 -19.68
C ARG A 230 -0.98 -13.18 -18.44
N LEU A 231 -1.15 -12.62 -17.24
CA LEU A 231 -1.13 -13.34 -15.98
C LEU A 231 -2.29 -14.32 -15.92
N ARG A 232 -3.53 -13.87 -16.20
CA ARG A 232 -4.71 -14.74 -16.28
C ARG A 232 -4.55 -15.85 -17.31
N GLU A 233 -4.13 -15.53 -18.53
CA GLU A 233 -3.87 -16.53 -19.56
C GLU A 233 -2.83 -17.57 -19.12
N ARG A 234 -1.75 -17.11 -18.49
CA ARG A 234 -0.68 -17.99 -18.00
C ARG A 234 -1.19 -18.92 -16.91
N TYR A 235 -1.93 -18.38 -15.96
CA TYR A 235 -2.57 -19.16 -14.90
C TYR A 235 -3.51 -20.22 -15.49
N LEU A 236 -4.44 -19.84 -16.37
CA LEU A 236 -5.40 -20.77 -16.96
C LEU A 236 -4.75 -21.87 -17.81
N ARG A 237 -3.62 -21.60 -18.47
CA ARG A 237 -2.85 -22.63 -19.19
C ARG A 237 -2.14 -23.62 -18.27
N ALA A 238 -1.80 -23.21 -17.05
CA ALA A 238 -1.08 -24.04 -16.08
C ALA A 238 -2.02 -24.75 -15.11
N ALA A 239 -3.24 -24.23 -14.90
CA ALA A 239 -4.22 -24.79 -13.99
C ALA A 239 -4.78 -26.13 -14.50
N SER A 240 -4.83 -27.11 -13.61
CA SER A 240 -5.46 -28.41 -13.86
C SER A 240 -6.95 -28.31 -13.51
N ASP A 241 -7.81 -28.45 -14.53
CA ASP A 241 -9.28 -28.44 -14.39
C ASP A 241 -9.88 -27.23 -13.64
N PRO A 242 -9.62 -25.99 -14.09
CA PRO A 242 -10.08 -24.81 -13.39
C PRO A 242 -11.60 -24.61 -13.57
N THR A 243 -12.33 -24.67 -12.46
CA THR A 243 -13.79 -24.49 -12.40
C THR A 243 -14.14 -23.07 -11.95
N PRO A 244 -15.27 -22.48 -12.39
CA PRO A 244 -15.67 -21.15 -11.96
C PRO A 244 -15.87 -21.06 -10.44
N GLN A 245 -15.30 -20.05 -9.79
CA GLN A 245 -15.43 -19.81 -8.34
C GLN A 245 -16.14 -18.49 -7.99
N TRP A 246 -16.68 -17.78 -8.99
CA TRP A 246 -17.23 -16.42 -8.82
C TRP A 246 -18.27 -16.33 -7.68
N ASP A 247 -19.32 -17.17 -7.70
CA ASP A 247 -20.39 -17.13 -6.68
C ASP A 247 -19.84 -17.33 -5.26
N ARG A 248 -18.86 -18.23 -5.14
CA ARG A 248 -18.26 -18.60 -3.87
C ARG A 248 -17.39 -17.49 -3.31
N LEU A 249 -16.63 -16.81 -4.16
CA LEU A 249 -15.83 -15.65 -3.77
C LEU A 249 -16.70 -14.46 -3.42
N ALA A 250 -17.77 -14.19 -4.18
CA ALA A 250 -18.71 -13.12 -3.90
C ALA A 250 -19.35 -13.26 -2.51
N VAL A 251 -19.89 -14.45 -2.20
CA VAL A 251 -20.49 -14.74 -0.88
C VAL A 251 -19.47 -14.63 0.24
N ALA A 252 -18.25 -15.14 0.03
CA ALA A 252 -17.19 -15.05 1.03
C ALA A 252 -16.75 -13.61 1.28
N ALA A 253 -16.57 -12.81 0.23
CA ALA A 253 -16.19 -11.40 0.31
C ALA A 253 -17.21 -10.59 1.10
N GLU A 254 -18.50 -10.68 0.75
CA GLU A 254 -19.57 -9.98 1.48
C GLU A 254 -19.68 -10.47 2.94
N SER A 255 -19.47 -11.77 3.19
CA SER A 255 -19.50 -12.29 4.55
C SER A 255 -18.33 -11.79 5.38
N LEU A 256 -17.15 -11.65 4.78
CA LEU A 256 -15.95 -11.15 5.43
C LEU A 256 -16.04 -9.64 5.68
N GLU A 257 -16.53 -8.85 4.73
CA GLU A 257 -16.83 -7.42 4.91
C GLU A 257 -17.76 -7.23 6.11
N ARG A 258 -18.88 -7.96 6.14
CA ARG A 258 -19.83 -7.88 7.26
C ARG A 258 -19.18 -8.25 8.59
N ALA A 259 -18.39 -9.34 8.61
CA ALA A 259 -17.71 -9.78 9.82
C ALA A 259 -16.71 -8.74 10.32
N LEU A 260 -15.92 -8.14 9.43
CA LEU A 260 -15.00 -7.06 9.76
C LEU A 260 -15.76 -5.86 10.31
N ARG A 261 -16.78 -5.38 9.60
CA ARG A 261 -17.60 -4.23 10.02
C ARG A 261 -18.22 -4.42 11.40
N PHE A 262 -18.83 -5.58 11.69
CA PHE A 262 -19.41 -5.83 13.01
C PHE A 262 -18.36 -5.99 14.11
N SER A 263 -17.19 -6.55 13.80
CA SER A 263 -16.15 -6.77 14.80
C SER A 263 -15.51 -5.46 15.28
N GLN A 264 -15.65 -4.39 14.49
CA GLN A 264 -15.09 -3.09 14.80
C GLN A 264 -15.75 -2.35 15.97
N ASP A 265 -16.98 -2.72 16.33
CA ASP A 265 -17.66 -2.17 17.51
C ASP A 265 -16.81 -2.34 18.79
N ARG A 266 -15.91 -3.34 18.82
CA ARG A 266 -14.94 -3.58 19.90
C ARG A 266 -13.98 -2.41 20.14
N VAL A 267 -13.70 -1.62 19.10
CA VAL A 267 -12.65 -0.59 19.08
C VAL A 267 -13.19 0.78 18.64
N GLU A 268 -14.51 0.98 18.58
CA GLU A 268 -15.14 2.20 18.07
C GLU A 268 -14.55 3.49 18.68
N GLY A 269 -14.39 3.52 20.01
CA GLY A 269 -13.82 4.66 20.74
C GLY A 269 -12.32 4.90 20.52
N TYR A 270 -11.66 4.08 19.70
CA TYR A 270 -10.22 4.05 19.44
C TYR A 270 -9.86 4.19 17.96
N ARG A 271 -10.84 4.52 17.12
CA ARG A 271 -10.65 4.62 15.66
C ARG A 271 -10.05 5.94 15.22
N ASP A 272 -10.33 7.00 15.98
CA ASP A 272 -9.85 8.34 15.71
C ASP A 272 -8.78 8.70 16.74
N PRO A 273 -7.49 8.75 16.35
CA PRO A 273 -6.43 9.13 17.26
C PRO A 273 -6.63 10.56 17.77
N GLY A 274 -6.78 10.71 19.08
CA GLY A 274 -6.94 11.98 19.75
C GLY A 274 -6.09 12.05 21.02
N PRO A 275 -5.73 13.27 21.48
CA PRO A 275 -4.87 13.46 22.65
C PRO A 275 -5.51 12.95 23.95
N ASP A 276 -6.84 12.90 24.02
CA ASP A 276 -7.59 12.57 25.24
C ASP A 276 -8.18 11.14 25.23
N VAL A 277 -7.81 10.31 24.25
CA VAL A 277 -8.34 8.93 24.13
C VAL A 277 -7.87 8.05 25.30
N PHE A 278 -6.69 8.34 25.83
CA PHE A 278 -6.13 7.69 27.00
C PHE A 278 -5.93 8.73 28.11
N GLU A 279 -6.14 8.32 29.37
CA GLU A 279 -5.85 9.15 30.55
C GLU A 279 -4.33 9.24 30.86
N ARG A 280 -3.50 9.35 29.82
CA ARG A 280 -2.03 9.40 29.91
C ARG A 280 -1.42 10.10 28.69
N ASP A 281 -0.28 10.74 28.88
CA ASP A 281 0.48 11.36 27.80
C ASP A 281 1.26 10.28 27.01
N LEU A 282 1.10 10.29 25.69
CA LEU A 282 1.78 9.37 24.78
C LEU A 282 2.87 10.08 23.96
N ASP A 283 3.04 11.38 24.10
CA ASP A 283 3.96 12.16 23.29
C ASP A 283 5.40 11.71 23.49
N GLY A 284 6.14 11.59 22.38
CA GLY A 284 7.52 11.07 22.39
C GLY A 284 7.66 9.56 22.61
N THR A 285 6.57 8.83 22.85
CA THR A 285 6.62 7.39 23.12
C THR A 285 6.31 6.53 21.88
N ALA A 286 6.70 5.25 21.91
CA ALA A 286 6.34 4.28 20.88
C ALA A 286 4.81 4.05 20.83
N ALA A 287 4.12 4.21 21.97
CA ALA A 287 2.67 4.04 22.09
C ALA A 287 1.89 4.95 21.12
N ARG A 288 2.26 6.23 21.00
CA ARG A 288 1.57 7.19 20.13
C ARG A 288 1.60 6.75 18.67
N ARG A 289 2.78 6.33 18.18
CA ARG A 289 2.93 5.87 16.80
C ARG A 289 2.20 4.56 16.56
N LEU A 290 2.38 3.57 17.45
CA LEU A 290 1.68 2.29 17.37
C LEU A 290 0.16 2.47 17.27
N TYR A 291 -0.41 3.34 18.12
CA TYR A 291 -1.84 3.62 18.11
C TYR A 291 -2.28 4.32 16.83
N ALA A 292 -1.59 5.39 16.43
CA ALA A 292 -1.94 6.15 15.23
C ALA A 292 -1.87 5.29 13.96
N ASP A 293 -0.86 4.42 13.86
CA ASP A 293 -0.67 3.54 12.71
C ASP A 293 -1.70 2.39 12.72
N ALA A 294 -1.93 1.74 13.86
CA ALA A 294 -2.94 0.66 13.96
C ALA A 294 -4.36 1.16 13.67
N ALA A 295 -4.72 2.35 14.16
CA ALA A 295 -6.02 2.97 13.89
C ALA A 295 -6.18 3.33 12.40
N ARG A 296 -5.14 3.94 11.81
CA ARG A 296 -5.11 4.26 10.37
C ARG A 296 -5.23 3.00 9.53
N ASP A 297 -4.45 1.97 9.84
CA ASP A 297 -4.44 0.70 9.11
C ASP A 297 -5.85 0.08 9.11
N LEU A 298 -6.49 -0.06 10.28
CA LEU A 298 -7.83 -0.62 10.37
C LEU A 298 -8.84 0.18 9.52
N ARG A 299 -8.81 1.50 9.62
CA ARG A 299 -9.71 2.36 8.82
C ARG A 299 -9.49 2.15 7.32
N THR A 300 -8.24 2.24 6.87
CA THR A 300 -7.88 2.04 5.45
C THR A 300 -8.33 0.67 4.96
N ARG A 301 -8.07 -0.42 5.70
CA ARG A 301 -8.51 -1.77 5.30
C ARG A 301 -10.03 -1.92 5.24
N THR A 302 -10.76 -1.19 6.08
CA THR A 302 -12.22 -1.19 6.05
C THR A 302 -12.74 -0.54 4.78
N GLU A 303 -12.22 0.66 4.47
CA GLU A 303 -12.57 1.43 3.28
C GLU A 303 -12.20 0.66 2.00
N GLU A 304 -11.02 0.04 1.96
CA GLU A 304 -10.55 -0.79 0.83
C GLU A 304 -11.43 -2.03 0.64
N THR A 305 -11.78 -2.72 1.74
CA THR A 305 -12.67 -3.90 1.67
C THR A 305 -14.05 -3.53 1.13
N GLU A 306 -14.65 -2.44 1.62
CA GLU A 306 -15.96 -1.96 1.17
C GLU A 306 -15.91 -1.59 -0.32
N ALA A 307 -14.91 -0.82 -0.74
CA ALA A 307 -14.73 -0.45 -2.14
C ALA A 307 -14.55 -1.67 -3.05
N ALA A 308 -13.74 -2.66 -2.64
CA ALA A 308 -13.53 -3.87 -3.43
C ALA A 308 -14.81 -4.73 -3.57
N VAL A 309 -15.65 -4.80 -2.53
CA VAL A 309 -16.98 -5.44 -2.63
C VAL A 309 -17.89 -4.69 -3.59
N ASP A 310 -17.96 -3.36 -3.49
CA ASP A 310 -18.80 -2.51 -4.34
C ASP A 310 -18.40 -2.58 -5.82
N ASP A 311 -17.10 -2.67 -6.09
CA ASP A 311 -16.53 -2.81 -7.45
C ASP A 311 -16.58 -4.25 -7.97
N ALA A 312 -17.05 -5.22 -7.17
CA ALA A 312 -17.06 -6.65 -7.45
C ALA A 312 -15.66 -7.27 -7.68
N ASP A 313 -14.63 -6.67 -7.09
CA ASP A 313 -13.25 -7.15 -7.05
C ASP A 313 -13.08 -8.12 -5.86
N PHE A 314 -13.76 -9.28 -5.96
CA PHE A 314 -13.97 -10.18 -4.81
C PHE A 314 -12.70 -10.87 -4.28
N ALA A 315 -11.68 -11.10 -5.11
CA ALA A 315 -10.44 -11.71 -4.61
C ALA A 315 -9.66 -10.71 -3.73
N THR A 316 -9.58 -9.46 -4.16
CA THR A 316 -9.06 -8.31 -3.41
C THR A 316 -9.86 -8.13 -2.12
N ALA A 317 -11.20 -8.07 -2.20
CA ALA A 317 -12.05 -7.93 -1.01
C ALA A 317 -11.81 -9.02 0.05
N VAL A 318 -11.57 -10.27 -0.36
CA VAL A 318 -11.25 -11.37 0.58
C VAL A 318 -9.91 -11.13 1.28
N LEU A 319 -8.88 -10.70 0.55
CA LEU A 319 -7.56 -10.42 1.14
C LEU A 319 -7.59 -9.17 2.03
N ASP A 320 -8.21 -8.10 1.57
CA ASP A 320 -8.34 -6.85 2.32
C ASP A 320 -9.14 -7.05 3.60
N ALA A 321 -10.23 -7.83 3.56
CA ALA A 321 -10.97 -8.17 4.77
C ALA A 321 -10.12 -9.00 5.74
N GLY A 322 -9.34 -9.96 5.22
CA GLY A 322 -8.40 -10.74 6.02
C GLY A 322 -7.33 -9.88 6.69
N GLN A 323 -6.77 -8.92 5.96
CA GLN A 323 -5.81 -7.93 6.49
C GLN A 323 -6.48 -6.94 7.45
N GLY A 324 -7.75 -6.59 7.22
CA GLY A 324 -8.56 -5.78 8.13
C GLY A 324 -8.83 -6.48 9.46
N LEU A 325 -9.06 -7.79 9.46
CA LEU A 325 -9.18 -8.59 10.69
C LEU A 325 -7.85 -8.64 11.46
N VAL A 326 -6.73 -8.76 10.75
CA VAL A 326 -5.39 -8.62 11.36
C VAL A 326 -5.23 -7.24 11.99
N ALA A 327 -5.54 -6.17 11.25
CA ALA A 327 -5.45 -4.79 11.74
C ALA A 327 -6.36 -4.52 12.95
N LEU A 328 -7.55 -5.13 13.00
CA LEU A 328 -8.46 -5.04 14.14
C LEU A 328 -7.87 -5.66 15.41
N GLU A 329 -7.26 -6.84 15.30
CA GLU A 329 -6.60 -7.48 16.44
C GLU A 329 -5.35 -6.71 16.87
N VAL A 330 -4.59 -6.13 15.93
CA VAL A 330 -3.48 -5.22 16.26
C VAL A 330 -3.96 -4.00 17.03
N LEU A 331 -5.00 -3.30 16.55
CA LEU A 331 -5.54 -2.13 17.27
C LEU A 331 -6.04 -2.52 18.66
N THR A 332 -6.73 -3.67 18.78
CA THR A 332 -7.17 -4.20 20.07
C THR A 332 -5.99 -4.44 21.01
N ALA A 333 -4.95 -5.10 20.54
CA ALA A 333 -3.74 -5.39 21.32
C ALA A 333 -3.01 -4.11 21.75
N VAL A 334 -2.86 -3.14 20.84
CA VAL A 334 -2.25 -1.84 21.13
C VAL A 334 -3.06 -1.09 22.18
N VAL A 335 -4.39 -1.02 22.06
CA VAL A 335 -5.25 -0.34 23.05
C VAL A 335 -5.13 -0.99 24.43
N MET A 336 -5.12 -2.33 24.50
CA MET A 336 -4.94 -3.05 25.76
C MET A 336 -3.54 -2.80 26.35
N GLY A 337 -2.48 -2.97 25.57
CA GLY A 337 -1.11 -2.72 26.02
C GLY A 337 -0.91 -1.28 26.48
N ILE A 338 -1.45 -0.29 25.75
CA ILE A 338 -1.42 1.11 26.19
C ILE A 338 -2.15 1.25 27.51
N ARG A 339 -3.35 0.69 27.70
CA ARG A 339 -4.07 0.76 28.99
C ARG A 339 -3.29 0.13 30.14
N ASP A 340 -2.57 -0.95 29.88
CA ASP A 340 -1.75 -1.67 30.86
C ASP A 340 -0.40 -0.99 31.15
N GLY A 341 -0.08 0.10 30.43
CA GLY A 341 1.14 0.88 30.66
C GLY A 341 2.33 0.47 29.80
N GLU A 342 2.11 -0.34 28.76
CA GLU A 342 3.14 -0.72 27.80
C GLU A 342 3.50 0.43 26.84
N TYR A 343 4.65 0.28 26.16
CA TYR A 343 5.16 1.14 25.08
C TYR A 343 5.50 2.60 25.44
N GLN A 344 5.43 2.96 26.73
CA GLN A 344 5.74 4.32 27.23
C GLN A 344 7.13 4.45 27.86
N GLY A 345 7.85 3.35 28.07
CA GLY A 345 9.19 3.38 28.65
C GLY A 345 10.24 3.87 27.65
N ASP A 346 11.31 4.48 28.18
CA ASP A 346 12.43 4.96 27.37
C ASP A 346 13.10 3.79 26.62
N PRO A 347 13.11 3.82 25.28
CA PRO A 347 13.69 2.75 24.50
C PRO A 347 15.21 2.75 24.67
N SER A 348 15.78 1.55 24.78
CA SER A 348 17.23 1.34 24.78
C SER A 348 17.63 0.51 23.56
N LEU A 349 18.92 0.51 23.19
CA LEU A 349 19.42 -0.36 22.11
C LEU A 349 19.09 -1.84 22.35
N SER A 350 19.14 -2.31 23.61
CA SER A 350 18.75 -3.69 23.92
C SER A 350 17.25 -3.92 23.74
N THR A 351 16.41 -2.95 24.11
CA THR A 351 14.95 -3.06 23.90
C THR A 351 14.63 -3.14 22.41
N VAL A 352 15.26 -2.30 21.58
CA VAL A 352 15.07 -2.32 20.12
C VAL A 352 15.55 -3.64 19.52
N ARG A 353 16.73 -4.14 19.92
CA ARG A 353 17.26 -5.41 19.43
C ARG A 353 16.35 -6.58 19.80
N SER A 354 15.91 -6.67 21.05
CA SER A 354 14.98 -7.73 21.48
C SER A 354 13.64 -7.65 20.75
N SER A 355 13.14 -6.44 20.46
CA SER A 355 11.92 -6.28 19.65
C SER A 355 12.14 -6.69 18.20
N ALA A 356 13.31 -6.41 17.62
CA ALA A 356 13.65 -6.86 16.27
C ALA A 356 13.67 -8.39 16.18
N GLU A 357 14.31 -9.07 17.13
CA GLU A 357 14.34 -10.53 17.24
C GLU A 357 12.94 -11.14 17.39
N ALA A 358 12.11 -10.57 18.28
CA ALA A 358 10.74 -11.02 18.49
C ALA A 358 9.89 -10.85 17.21
N SER A 359 10.03 -9.70 16.54
CA SER A 359 9.32 -9.44 15.28
C SER A 359 9.73 -10.39 14.16
N ALA A 360 11.04 -10.70 14.03
CA ALA A 360 11.54 -11.65 13.04
C ALA A 360 10.96 -13.05 13.30
N ALA A 361 11.00 -13.53 14.55
CA ALA A 361 10.47 -14.82 14.93
C ALA A 361 8.95 -14.93 14.69
N ALA A 362 8.20 -13.86 14.98
CA ALA A 362 6.76 -13.81 14.74
C ALA A 362 6.45 -13.89 13.23
N VAL A 363 7.17 -13.13 12.40
CA VAL A 363 7.02 -13.16 10.93
C VAL A 363 7.35 -14.56 10.40
N GLU A 364 8.48 -15.15 10.80
CA GLU A 364 8.86 -16.49 10.36
C GLU A 364 7.83 -17.56 10.75
N SER A 365 7.27 -17.46 11.95
CA SER A 365 6.19 -18.33 12.42
C SER A 365 4.92 -18.17 11.58
N ALA A 366 4.49 -16.92 11.33
CA ALA A 366 3.31 -16.61 10.53
C ALA A 366 3.42 -17.15 9.10
N LEU A 367 4.60 -17.00 8.47
CA LEU A 367 4.91 -17.52 7.13
C LEU A 367 4.87 -19.06 7.03
N GLY A 368 4.89 -19.77 8.15
CA GLY A 368 4.71 -21.22 8.24
C GLY A 368 3.25 -21.68 8.34
N THR A 369 2.28 -20.77 8.39
CA THR A 369 0.85 -21.09 8.51
C THR A 369 0.28 -21.63 7.21
N GLU A 370 -0.58 -22.65 7.28
CA GLU A 370 -1.32 -23.19 6.13
C GLU A 370 -2.73 -22.59 6.00
N PRO A 371 -3.23 -22.32 4.77
CA PRO A 371 -2.57 -22.48 3.48
C PRO A 371 -1.48 -21.43 3.23
N ARG A 372 -0.26 -21.88 2.90
CA ARG A 372 0.94 -21.02 2.85
C ARG A 372 0.80 -19.77 2.00
N GLY A 373 0.21 -19.87 0.81
CA GLY A 373 0.05 -18.71 -0.10
C GLY A 373 -0.81 -17.60 0.51
N LEU A 374 -1.90 -17.96 1.18
CA LEU A 374 -2.78 -17.01 1.86
C LEU A 374 -2.10 -16.39 3.08
N ALA A 375 -1.43 -17.21 3.90
CA ALA A 375 -0.68 -16.72 5.06
C ALA A 375 0.41 -15.73 4.64
N VAL A 376 1.12 -15.99 3.53
CA VAL A 376 2.11 -15.06 2.96
C VAL A 376 1.46 -13.73 2.55
N ARG A 377 0.28 -13.73 1.90
CA ARG A 377 -0.43 -12.49 1.55
C ARG A 377 -0.86 -11.70 2.79
N LEU A 378 -1.41 -12.37 3.81
CA LEU A 378 -1.85 -11.72 5.04
C LEU A 378 -0.68 -11.23 5.91
N CYS A 379 0.46 -11.91 5.85
CA CYS A 379 1.69 -11.54 6.57
C CYS A 379 2.53 -10.48 5.84
N GLU A 380 2.19 -10.12 4.60
CA GLU A 380 2.95 -9.17 3.80
C GLU A 380 3.20 -7.83 4.54
N PRO A 381 2.20 -7.18 5.17
CA PRO A 381 2.44 -5.94 5.91
C PRO A 381 3.49 -6.12 7.02
N ALA A 382 3.42 -7.21 7.79
CA ALA A 382 4.38 -7.50 8.86
C ALA A 382 5.82 -7.68 8.32
N LEU A 383 5.95 -8.44 7.23
CA LEU A 383 7.23 -8.71 6.59
C LEU A 383 7.89 -7.43 6.09
N PHE A 384 7.14 -6.58 5.38
CA PHE A 384 7.70 -5.34 4.84
C PHE A 384 7.92 -4.26 5.90
N THR A 385 7.09 -4.19 6.94
CA THR A 385 7.35 -3.33 8.11
C THR A 385 8.66 -3.71 8.78
N HIS A 386 8.90 -5.00 9.05
CA HIS A 386 10.15 -5.48 9.64
C HIS A 386 11.36 -5.17 8.74
N ARG A 387 11.30 -5.54 7.45
CA ARG A 387 12.40 -5.29 6.50
C ARG A 387 12.67 -3.79 6.31
N TYR A 388 11.64 -2.95 6.33
CA TYR A 388 11.78 -1.50 6.30
C TYR A 388 12.51 -0.98 7.54
N ALA A 389 12.11 -1.42 8.74
CA ALA A 389 12.74 -1.01 9.99
C ALA A 389 14.24 -1.34 10.00
N VAL A 390 14.63 -2.57 9.63
CA VAL A 390 16.04 -2.96 9.52
C VAL A 390 16.81 -2.09 8.53
N ARG A 391 16.26 -1.87 7.33
CA ARG A 391 16.90 -1.03 6.31
C ARG A 391 16.99 0.45 6.69
N SER A 392 16.04 0.95 7.49
CA SER A 392 16.00 2.35 7.91
C SER A 392 17.19 2.72 8.80
N VAL A 393 17.67 1.77 9.61
CA VAL A 393 18.88 1.93 10.45
C VAL A 393 20.09 2.27 9.60
N ALA A 394 20.34 1.48 8.55
CA ALA A 394 21.48 1.66 7.65
C ALA A 394 21.43 2.97 6.84
N ARG A 395 20.27 3.63 6.76
CA ARG A 395 20.06 4.75 5.82
C ARG A 395 19.83 6.09 6.50
N TYR A 396 19.24 6.12 7.69
CA TYR A 396 18.68 7.36 8.26
C TYR A 396 18.86 7.55 9.77
N GLU A 397 19.47 6.61 10.51
CA GLU A 397 19.61 6.69 11.99
C GLU A 397 18.29 7.09 12.70
N PRO A 398 17.22 6.27 12.56
CA PRO A 398 15.87 6.60 13.02
C PRO A 398 15.78 6.72 14.55
N ASP A 399 14.69 7.32 15.03
CA ASP A 399 14.42 7.39 16.47
C ASP A 399 14.25 6.00 17.09
N ALA A 400 14.72 5.80 18.33
CA ALA A 400 14.63 4.50 18.99
C ALA A 400 13.17 4.13 19.35
N ALA A 401 12.31 5.11 19.68
CA ALA A 401 10.89 4.89 19.90
C ALA A 401 10.17 4.56 18.59
N GLU A 402 10.58 5.20 17.48
CA GLU A 402 10.11 4.87 16.14
C GLU A 402 10.47 3.43 15.76
N LEU A 403 11.74 3.02 15.89
CA LEU A 403 12.15 1.64 15.60
C LEU A 403 11.42 0.62 16.47
N LEU A 404 11.27 0.91 17.78
CA LEU A 404 10.55 0.04 18.69
C LEU A 404 9.08 -0.12 18.26
N ALA A 405 8.43 0.97 17.85
CA ALA A 405 7.06 0.94 17.32
C ALA A 405 6.98 0.10 16.04
N GLU A 406 7.90 0.25 15.08
CA GLU A 406 7.89 -0.52 13.85
C GLU A 406 8.07 -2.04 14.11
N PHE A 407 9.03 -2.42 14.95
CA PHE A 407 9.25 -3.84 15.26
C PHE A 407 8.06 -4.44 16.03
N ARG A 408 7.48 -3.72 17.00
CA ARG A 408 6.28 -4.21 17.68
C ARG A 408 5.07 -4.28 16.76
N ARG A 409 4.90 -3.33 15.85
CA ARG A 409 3.84 -3.40 14.84
C ARG A 409 3.99 -4.64 13.96
N ALA A 410 5.19 -4.92 13.46
CA ALA A 410 5.46 -6.12 12.66
C ALA A 410 5.15 -7.41 13.42
N GLU A 411 5.54 -7.51 14.69
CA GLU A 411 5.23 -8.66 15.54
C GLU A 411 3.73 -8.86 15.77
N LEU A 412 3.01 -7.78 16.11
CA LEU A 412 1.56 -7.83 16.35
C LEU A 412 0.80 -8.23 15.07
N LEU A 413 1.17 -7.65 13.93
CA LEU A 413 0.61 -8.01 12.62
C LEU A 413 0.84 -9.50 12.34
N ALA A 414 2.08 -9.99 12.45
CA ALA A 414 2.42 -11.39 12.20
C ALA A 414 1.70 -12.34 13.16
N SER A 415 1.58 -11.98 14.44
CA SER A 415 0.95 -12.81 15.46
C SER A 415 -0.55 -13.05 15.22
N ALA A 416 -1.23 -12.13 14.54
CA ALA A 416 -2.65 -12.26 14.20
C ALA A 416 -2.91 -13.06 12.90
N VAL A 417 -1.89 -13.27 12.05
CA VAL A 417 -2.02 -13.96 10.75
C VAL A 417 -2.62 -15.37 10.87
N PRO A 418 -2.22 -16.24 11.83
CA PRO A 418 -2.75 -17.60 11.89
C PRO A 418 -4.27 -17.65 12.10
N ALA A 419 -4.78 -16.82 12.99
CA ALA A 419 -6.21 -16.74 13.28
C ALA A 419 -7.00 -16.17 12.09
N ALA A 420 -6.49 -15.09 11.48
CA ALA A 420 -7.10 -14.49 10.29
C ALA A 420 -7.12 -15.46 9.09
N THR A 421 -6.01 -16.20 8.88
CA THR A 421 -5.92 -17.22 7.82
C THR A 421 -6.97 -18.30 8.01
N ALA A 422 -7.13 -18.83 9.23
CA ALA A 422 -8.12 -19.84 9.53
C ALA A 422 -9.55 -19.33 9.29
N PHE A 423 -9.84 -18.09 9.71
CA PHE A 423 -11.15 -17.46 9.55
C PHE A 423 -11.51 -17.24 8.07
N VAL A 424 -10.57 -16.72 7.28
CA VAL A 424 -10.76 -16.51 5.82
C VAL A 424 -11.01 -17.84 5.12
N VAL A 425 -10.22 -18.88 5.43
CA VAL A 425 -10.39 -20.22 4.85
C VAL A 425 -11.74 -20.82 5.20
N GLU A 426 -12.23 -20.61 6.43
CA GLU A 426 -13.56 -21.04 6.86
C GLU A 426 -14.66 -20.37 6.02
N ARG A 427 -14.61 -19.04 5.83
CA ARG A 427 -15.60 -18.31 5.02
C ARG A 427 -15.56 -18.68 3.55
N LEU A 428 -14.35 -18.87 3.00
CA LEU A 428 -14.17 -19.41 1.65
C LEU A 428 -14.75 -20.83 1.53
N ARG A 429 -14.70 -21.64 2.60
CA ARG A 429 -15.31 -22.97 2.63
C ARG A 429 -16.84 -22.88 2.67
N ASP A 430 -17.38 -22.07 3.57
CA ASP A 430 -18.83 -21.96 3.82
C ASP A 430 -19.63 -21.36 2.66
N GLY A 431 -19.00 -20.62 1.74
CA GLY A 431 -19.64 -20.23 0.48
C GLY A 431 -20.20 -21.43 -0.32
N GLU A 432 -19.75 -22.65 -0.02
CA GLU A 432 -20.22 -23.92 -0.61
C GLU A 432 -21.61 -24.35 -0.10
N THR A 433 -21.98 -24.05 1.16
CA THR A 433 -23.24 -24.51 1.76
C THR A 433 -24.42 -23.61 1.41
N ALA A 434 -24.21 -22.29 1.31
CA ALA A 434 -25.26 -21.36 0.89
C ALA A 434 -25.72 -21.57 -0.57
N GLN A 435 -24.82 -22.04 -1.44
CA GLN A 435 -25.15 -22.37 -2.84
C GLN A 435 -26.03 -23.62 -2.95
N TRP A 436 -25.89 -24.59 -2.03
CA TRP A 436 -26.67 -25.84 -2.03
C TRP A 436 -28.13 -25.64 -1.59
N ASP A 437 -28.38 -24.75 -0.62
CA ASP A 437 -29.73 -24.44 -0.14
C ASP A 437 -30.53 -23.56 -1.14
N GLY A 438 -29.86 -22.69 -1.89
CA GLY A 438 -30.49 -21.87 -2.94
C GLY A 438 -30.97 -22.70 -4.14
N ASP A 439 -30.21 -23.72 -4.53
CA ASP A 439 -30.52 -24.57 -5.69
C ASP A 439 -31.59 -25.63 -5.36
N ALA A 440 -31.63 -26.12 -4.12
CA ALA A 440 -32.70 -27.00 -3.62
C ALA A 440 -34.07 -26.28 -3.56
N THR A 441 -34.06 -24.99 -3.26
CA THR A 441 -35.28 -24.17 -3.17
C THR A 441 -35.81 -23.77 -4.56
N ARG A 442 -34.95 -23.68 -5.60
CA ARG A 442 -35.38 -23.40 -6.99
C ARG A 442 -35.84 -24.62 -7.78
N ARG A 443 -35.48 -25.84 -7.38
CA ARG A 443 -35.95 -27.09 -8.01
C ARG A 443 -37.27 -27.63 -7.44
N SER A 444 -37.85 -26.93 -6.46
CA SER A 444 -39.10 -27.29 -5.80
C SER A 444 -40.24 -26.27 -6.03
N GLY A 445 -40.06 -25.31 -6.96
CA GLY A 445 -41.04 -24.30 -7.34
C GLY A 445 -41.71 -24.55 -8.68
#